data_AF-A0A1Z4GR89-F1
#
_entry.id   AF-A0A1Z4GR89-F1
#
_cell.length_a   1.000
_cell.length_b   1.000
_cell.length_c   1.000
_cell.angle_alpha   90.00
_cell.angle_beta   90.00
_cell.angle_gamma   90.00
#
_symmetry.space_group_name_H-M   'P 1'
#
loop_
_entity.id
_entity.type
_entity.pdbx_description
1 polymer ?
#
loop_
_entity_poly.entity_id
_entity_poly.type
_entity_poly.pdbx_seq_one_letter_code
_entity_poly.pdbx_strand_id
1 'polypeptide(L)' 'MKHHICDLEATPEWLTIESIDYIAECLEACKSMEMLADLRAIFPKQALRSASIKVGDAQRQRLVQWLQVLNKEEKAA' A
#
# COMPACT_ATOMS: atom_id res chain seq x y z
N MET A 1 4.46 -7.83 15.98
CA MET A 1 4.18 -8.49 14.68
C MET A 1 5.23 -7.99 13.69
N LYS A 2 5.85 -8.86 12.89
CA LYS A 2 6.81 -8.43 11.86
C LYS A 2 6.00 -7.89 10.67
N HIS A 3 6.08 -6.60 10.41
CA HIS A 3 5.45 -5.99 9.24
C HIS A 3 6.31 -6.31 8.02
N HIS A 4 5.83 -7.17 7.12
CA HIS A 4 6.54 -7.53 5.89
C HIS A 4 6.41 -6.39 4.87
N ILE A 5 7.53 -5.82 4.38
CA ILE A 5 7.49 -4.81 3.32
C ILE A 5 7.50 -5.49 1.97
N CYS A 6 6.32 -5.60 1.34
CA CYS A 6 6.23 -5.79 -0.10
C CYS A 6 7.18 -6.87 -0.65
N ASP A 7 7.25 -8.01 0.04
CA ASP A 7 8.16 -9.11 -0.31
C ASP A 7 7.79 -9.77 -1.66
N LEU A 8 6.63 -9.41 -2.22
CA LEU A 8 6.11 -9.90 -3.48
C LEU A 8 6.68 -9.11 -4.66
N GLU A 9 7.26 -9.83 -5.61
CA GLU A 9 7.52 -9.30 -6.95
C GLU A 9 6.21 -9.13 -7.71
N ALA A 10 6.09 -8.02 -8.44
CA ALA A 10 4.90 -7.78 -9.25
C ALA A 10 4.96 -8.64 -10.52
N THR A 11 4.00 -9.55 -10.66
CA THR A 11 3.72 -10.24 -11.92
C THR A 11 2.84 -9.35 -12.82
N PRO A 12 2.78 -9.59 -14.14
CA PRO A 12 1.98 -8.78 -15.06
C PRO A 12 0.50 -8.67 -14.68
N GLU A 13 -0.06 -9.69 -14.05
CA GLU A 13 -1.46 -9.75 -13.59
C GLU A 13 -1.76 -8.67 -12.54
N TRP A 14 -0.77 -8.31 -11.72
CA TRP A 14 -0.90 -7.23 -10.74
C TRP A 14 -0.84 -5.83 -11.35
N LEU A 15 -0.35 -5.72 -12.58
CA LEU A 15 -0.14 -4.45 -13.27
C LEU A 15 -1.18 -4.18 -14.36
N THR A 16 -2.22 -5.01 -14.44
CA THR A 16 -3.40 -4.72 -15.28
C THR A 16 -4.15 -3.51 -14.74
N ILE A 17 -4.91 -2.85 -15.61
CA ILE A 17 -5.73 -1.70 -15.22
C ILE A 17 -6.73 -2.10 -14.13
N GLU A 18 -7.38 -3.25 -14.29
CA GLU A 18 -8.35 -3.80 -13.33
C GLU A 18 -7.73 -4.04 -11.95
N SER A 19 -6.56 -4.69 -11.90
CA SER A 19 -5.85 -4.92 -10.63
C SER A 19 -5.44 -3.62 -9.97
N ILE A 20 -4.94 -2.64 -10.75
CA ILE A 20 -4.56 -1.33 -10.23
C ILE A 20 -5.78 -0.56 -9.69
N ASP A 21 -6.92 -0.61 -10.37
CA ASP A 21 -8.17 0.01 -9.92
C ASP A 21 -8.66 -0.63 -8.61
N TYR A 22 -8.66 -1.95 -8.52
CA TYR A 22 -9.02 -2.66 -7.30
C TYR A 22 -8.11 -2.28 -6.12
N ILE A 23 -6.80 -2.23 -6.33
CA ILE A 23 -5.84 -1.83 -5.28
C ILE A 23 -6.07 -0.36 -4.88
N ALA A 24 -6.42 0.52 -5.83
CA ALA A 24 -6.70 1.92 -5.54
C ALA A 24 -7.96 2.07 -4.68
N GLU A 25 -9.02 1.30 -4.95
CA GLU A 25 -10.21 1.24 -4.09
C GLU A 25 -9.87 0.76 -2.68
N CYS A 26 -9.00 -0.26 -2.56
CA CYS A 26 -8.53 -0.74 -1.26
C CYS A 26 -7.78 0.36 -0.48
N LEU A 27 -6.89 1.12 -1.16
CA LEU A 27 -6.14 2.23 -0.57
C LEU A 27 -7.07 3.39 -0.16
N GLU A 28 -8.10 3.67 -0.96
CA GLU A 28 -9.12 4.68 -0.66
C GLU A 28 -9.93 4.29 0.59
N ALA A 29 -10.24 2.99 0.74
CA ALA A 29 -10.98 2.45 1.86
C ALA A 29 -10.16 2.29 3.16
N CYS A 30 -8.82 2.49 3.14
CA CYS A 30 -8.00 2.40 4.34
C CYS A 30 -8.40 3.44 5.39
N LYS A 31 -8.74 2.97 6.59
CA LYS A 31 -9.14 3.82 7.73
C LYS A 31 -8.13 3.83 8.88
N SER A 32 -7.16 2.93 8.86
CA SER A 32 -6.14 2.81 9.90
C SER A 32 -4.78 2.43 9.31
N MET A 33 -3.74 2.62 10.12
CA MET A 33 -2.37 2.23 9.79
C MET A 33 -2.21 0.72 9.66
N GLU A 34 -2.94 -0.06 10.46
CA GLU A 34 -2.97 -1.53 10.41
C GLU A 34 -3.48 -2.03 9.05
N MET A 35 -4.58 -1.46 8.54
CA MET A 35 -5.09 -1.80 7.20
C MET A 35 -4.05 -1.55 6.12
N LEU A 36 -3.29 -0.46 6.21
CA LEU A 36 -2.23 -0.16 5.26
C LEU A 36 -1.06 -1.15 5.38
N ALA A 37 -0.72 -1.58 6.59
CA ALA A 37 0.29 -2.62 6.80
C ALA A 37 -0.15 -3.96 6.15
N ASP A 38 -1.42 -4.33 6.28
CA ASP A 38 -1.98 -5.52 5.63
C ASP A 38 -1.88 -5.41 4.11
N LEU A 39 -2.26 -4.26 3.53
CA LEU A 39 -2.14 -4.05 2.07
C LEU A 39 -0.69 -4.15 1.58
N ARG A 40 0.28 -3.72 2.38
CA ARG A 40 1.72 -3.86 2.07
C ARG A 40 2.22 -5.29 2.09
N ALA A 41 1.58 -6.16 2.88
CA ALA A 41 1.88 -7.59 2.94
C ALA A 41 1.19 -8.37 1.81
N ILE A 42 0.01 -7.91 1.36
CA ILE A 42 -0.80 -8.58 0.33
C ILE A 42 -0.38 -8.20 -1.08
N PHE A 43 -0.03 -6.93 -1.31
CA PHE A 43 0.21 -6.41 -2.66
C PHE A 43 1.68 -6.11 -2.93
N PRO A 44 2.17 -6.40 -4.15
CA PRO A 44 3.49 -5.99 -4.58
C PRO A 44 3.68 -4.47 -4.52
N LYS A 45 4.90 -4.03 -4.17
CA LYS A 45 5.26 -2.60 -4.08
C LYS A 45 4.91 -1.81 -5.35
N GLN A 46 5.17 -2.41 -6.50
CA GLN A 46 4.96 -1.76 -7.80
C GLN A 46 3.48 -1.53 -8.06
N ALA A 47 2.62 -2.50 -7.75
CA ALA A 47 1.18 -2.39 -7.90
C ALA A 47 0.60 -1.32 -6.95
N LEU A 48 1.03 -1.31 -5.69
CA LEU A 48 0.68 -0.26 -4.71
C LEU A 48 1.10 1.13 -5.19
N ARG A 49 2.30 1.26 -5.76
CA ARG A 49 2.79 2.53 -6.30
C ARG A 49 1.93 3.01 -7.46
N SER A 50 1.59 2.13 -8.40
CA SER A 50 0.72 2.47 -9.53
C SER A 50 -0.69 2.86 -9.07
N ALA A 51 -1.28 2.10 -8.15
CA ALA A 51 -2.60 2.37 -7.60
C ALA A 51 -2.66 3.68 -6.80
N SER A 52 -1.58 4.04 -6.07
CA SER A 52 -1.54 5.26 -5.28
C SER A 52 -1.75 6.55 -6.09
N ILE A 53 -1.51 6.52 -7.41
CA ILE A 53 -1.71 7.65 -8.31
C ILE A 53 -3.20 7.94 -8.55
N LYS A 54 -4.07 6.94 -8.34
CA LYS A 54 -5.52 7.05 -8.50
C LYS A 54 -6.25 7.43 -7.21
N VAL A 55 -5.59 7.32 -6.06
CA VAL A 55 -6.14 7.67 -4.73
C VAL A 55 -6.27 9.18 -4.59
N GLY A 56 -7.36 9.65 -3.97
CA GLY A 56 -7.63 11.06 -3.73
C GLY A 56 -6.57 11.73 -2.84
N ASP A 57 -6.33 13.03 -3.04
CA ASP A 57 -5.20 13.74 -2.41
C ASP A 57 -5.22 13.69 -0.88
N ALA A 58 -6.38 13.89 -0.26
CA ALA A 58 -6.52 13.86 1.19
C ALA A 58 -6.16 12.49 1.77
N GLN A 59 -6.62 11.42 1.11
CA GLN A 59 -6.33 10.06 1.53
C GLN A 59 -4.86 9.70 1.25
N ARG A 60 -4.33 10.09 0.09
CA ARG A 60 -2.91 9.92 -0.25
C ARG A 60 -1.99 10.55 0.80
N GLN A 61 -2.31 11.74 1.29
CA GLN A 61 -1.55 12.39 2.36
C GLN A 61 -1.57 11.57 3.66
N ARG A 62 -2.73 11.04 4.07
CA ARG A 62 -2.83 10.15 5.24
C ARG A 62 -1.99 8.89 5.06
N LEU A 63 -2.09 8.24 3.90
CA LEU A 63 -1.31 7.05 3.57
C LEU A 63 0.20 7.34 3.66
N VAL A 64 0.67 8.48 3.15
CA VAL A 64 2.09 8.88 3.25
C VAL A 64 2.52 9.04 4.71
N GLN A 65 1.71 9.70 5.55
CA GLN A 65 1.99 9.85 6.98
C GLN A 65 2.08 8.49 7.69
N TRP A 66 1.14 7.58 7.41
CA TRP A 66 1.15 6.24 7.97
C TRP A 66 2.34 5.42 7.48
N LEU A 67 2.71 5.50 6.20
CA LEU A 67 3.92 4.86 5.67
C LEU A 67 5.19 5.33 6.38
N GLN A 68 5.30 6.63 6.67
CA GLN A 68 6.46 7.18 7.38
C GLN A 68 6.60 6.61 8.79
N VAL A 69 5.48 6.39 9.51
CA VAL A 69 5.49 5.78 10.83
C VAL A 69 5.86 4.30 10.73
N LEU A 70 5.17 3.54 9.89
CA LEU A 70 5.43 2.10 9.68
C LEU A 70 6.90 1.83 9.30
N ASN A 71 7.47 2.66 8.42
CA ASN A 71 8.87 2.50 7.99
C ASN A 71 9.89 2.85 9.09
N LYS A 72 9.51 3.66 10.09
CA LYS A 72 10.35 3.94 11.26
C LYS A 72 10.28 2.82 12.28
N GLU A 73 9.09 2.27 12.52
CA GLU A 73 8.89 1.14 13.44
C GLU A 73 9.67 -0.10 12.98
N GLU A 74 9.71 -0.36 11.68
CA GLU A 74 10.50 -1.48 11.15
C GLU A 74 12.00 -1.28 11.31
N LYS A 75 12.53 -0.07 11.09
CA LYS A 75 13.97 0.19 11.29
C LYS A 75 14.41 0.05 12.76
N ALA A 76 13.47 0.10 13.69
CA ALA A 76 13.71 -0.05 15.12
C ALA A 76 13.48 -1.48 15.62
N ALA A 77 12.94 -2.39 14.79
CA ALA A 77 12.63 -3.78 15.11
C ALA A 77 13.69 -4.75 14.58
#